data_AF-A0A838RD93-F1
#
_entry.id   AF-A0A838RD93-F1
#
_cell.length_a   1.000
_cell.length_b   1.000
_cell.length_c   1.000
_cell.angle_alpha   90.00
_cell.angle_beta   90.00
_cell.angle_gamma   90.00
#
_symmetry.space_group_name_H-M   'P 1'
#
loop_
_entity.id
_entity.type
_entity.pdbx_description
1 polymer ?
#
loop_
_entity_poly.entity_id
_entity_poly.type
_entity_poly.pdbx_seq_one_letter_code
_entity_poly.pdbx_strand_id
1 'polypeptide(L)'
;MTAPSIPAGLRNVALGVLLVLLSQAPLSGQSPAAAARRLSLLEALDLAERESESVGLARFEVDRAEGQRRRARSGYFPQLSGSASFQRTLRSQFSTLQDEGADSAVAPPPECARFAPRPGLTVEERLDSLESALECVSNADPFG
;
A
#
# COMPACT_ATOMS: atom_id res chain seq x y z
N MET A 1 3.95 1.00 17.48
CA MET A 1 2.72 1.82 17.41
C MET A 1 1.77 1.36 18.51
N THR A 2 1.81 2.04 19.66
CA THR A 2 0.97 1.73 20.83
C THR A 2 -0.12 2.79 20.93
N ALA A 3 -1.38 2.38 20.85
CA ALA A 3 -2.55 3.26 20.96
C ALA A 3 -2.68 3.80 22.40
N PRO A 4 -3.02 5.08 22.60
CA PRO A 4 -3.28 5.61 23.94
C PRO A 4 -4.60 5.06 24.48
N SER A 5 -4.54 4.38 25.62
CA SER A 5 -5.70 3.90 26.36
C SER A 5 -6.42 5.06 27.05
N ILE A 6 -7.63 5.38 26.57
CA ILE A 6 -8.48 6.41 27.17
C ILE A 6 -9.09 5.89 28.48
N PRO A 7 -9.01 6.64 29.60
CA PRO A 7 -9.57 6.20 30.88
C PRO A 7 -11.09 6.07 30.80
N ALA A 8 -11.64 4.99 31.38
CA ALA A 8 -13.05 4.59 31.27
C ALA A 8 -14.05 5.69 31.69
N GLY A 9 -13.66 6.61 32.57
CA GLY A 9 -14.48 7.75 32.99
C GLY A 9 -14.78 8.73 31.86
N LEU A 10 -13.81 9.00 30.97
CA LEU A 10 -13.99 9.92 29.84
C LEU A 10 -14.95 9.33 28.79
N ARG A 11 -14.93 8.01 28.63
CA ARG A 11 -15.80 7.29 27.69
C ARG A 11 -17.27 7.38 28.09
N ASN A 12 -17.57 7.27 29.39
CA ASN A 12 -18.94 7.33 29.89
C ASN A 12 -19.51 8.76 29.82
N VAL A 13 -18.69 9.78 30.05
CA VAL A 13 -19.09 11.18 29.88
C VAL A 13 -19.35 11.50 28.40
N ALA A 14 -18.47 11.04 27.51
CA ALA A 14 -18.66 11.22 26.06
C ALA A 14 -19.94 10.54 25.55
N LEU A 15 -20.25 9.33 26.06
CA LEU A 15 -21.49 8.62 25.71
C LEU A 15 -22.75 9.36 26.21
N GLY A 16 -22.69 9.92 27.43
CA GLY A 16 -23.78 10.71 28.00
C GLY A 16 -24.05 12.01 27.25
N VAL A 17 -23.00 12.73 26.86
CA VAL A 17 -23.10 13.95 26.05
C VAL A 17 -23.67 13.65 24.67
N LEU A 18 -23.27 12.55 24.03
CA LEU A 18 -23.79 12.13 22.73
C LEU A 18 -25.30 11.81 22.79
N LEU A 19 -25.77 11.16 23.86
CA LEU A 19 -27.20 10.84 24.03
C LEU A 19 -28.07 12.08 24.23
N VAL A 20 -27.58 13.09 24.97
CA VAL A 20 -28.28 14.36 25.17
C VAL A 20 -28.31 15.20 23.89
N LEU A 21 -27.29 15.12 23.05
CA LEU A 21 -27.27 15.77 21.74
C LEU A 21 -28.27 15.13 20.75
N LEU A 22 -28.55 13.83 20.87
CA LEU A 22 -29.49 13.11 20.00
C LEU A 22 -30.97 13.33 20.38
N SER A 23 -31.28 13.80 21.60
CA SER A 23 -32.67 14.01 22.04
C SER A 23 -33.29 15.33 21.60
N GLN A 24 -32.55 16.20 20.90
CA GLN A 24 -33.01 17.50 20.43
C GLN A 24 -33.53 17.47 18.97
N ALA A 25 -33.85 16.29 18.43
CA ALA A 25 -34.46 16.20 17.10
C ALA A 25 -35.86 16.85 17.14
N PRO A 26 -36.13 17.91 16.35
CA PRO A 26 -37.47 18.47 16.26
C PRO A 26 -38.42 17.41 15.69
N LEU A 27 -39.52 17.12 16.40
CA LEU A 27 -40.68 16.41 15.85
C LEU A 27 -41.36 17.29 14.80
N SER A 28 -40.73 17.45 13.64
CA SER A 28 -41.31 18.10 12.46
C SER A 28 -42.28 17.14 11.76
N GLY A 29 -43.42 16.86 12.39
CA GLY A 29 -44.42 15.91 11.85
C GLY A 29 -45.88 16.28 12.09
N GLN A 30 -46.18 17.34 12.84
CA GLN A 30 -47.55 17.78 13.08
C GLN A 30 -47.82 19.07 12.31
N SER A 31 -48.13 18.95 11.01
CA SER A 31 -48.73 20.06 10.27
C SER A 31 -50.12 20.34 10.85
N PRO A 32 -50.47 21.61 11.15
CA PRO A 32 -51.83 21.96 11.53
C PRO A 32 -52.77 21.48 10.43
N ALA A 33 -53.86 20.81 10.79
CA ALA A 33 -54.86 20.34 9.85
C ALA A 33 -55.27 21.50 8.94
N ALA A 34 -54.77 21.50 7.70
CA ALA A 34 -55.13 22.50 6.71
C ALA A 34 -56.65 22.46 6.58
N ALA A 35 -57.30 23.61 6.77
CA ALA A 35 -58.74 23.73 6.68
C ALA A 35 -59.24 22.98 5.43
N ALA A 36 -60.17 22.04 5.60
CA ALA A 36 -60.59 21.13 4.55
C ALA A 36 -61.07 21.92 3.31
N ARG A 37 -60.17 22.08 2.34
CA ARG A 37 -60.41 22.82 1.10
C ARG A 37 -61.36 21.98 0.26
N ARG A 38 -62.50 22.54 -0.14
CA ARG A 38 -63.36 21.88 -1.12
C ARG A 38 -62.69 21.97 -2.48
N LEU A 39 -62.24 20.82 -2.99
CA LEU A 39 -61.69 20.67 -4.33
C LEU A 39 -62.77 20.12 -5.25
N SER A 40 -62.77 20.55 -6.51
CA SER A 40 -63.52 19.83 -7.54
C SER A 40 -62.89 18.45 -7.77
N LEU A 41 -63.64 17.48 -8.30
CA LEU A 41 -63.10 16.14 -8.57
C LEU A 41 -61.84 16.19 -9.45
N LEU A 42 -61.88 17.00 -10.51
CA LEU A 42 -60.74 17.17 -11.41
C LEU A 42 -59.52 17.76 -10.71
N GLU A 43 -59.73 18.77 -9.86
CA GLU A 43 -58.67 19.40 -9.07
C GLU A 43 -58.09 18.44 -8.02
N ALA A 44 -58.93 17.60 -7.42
CA ALA A 44 -58.47 16.56 -6.49
C ALA A 44 -57.65 15.48 -7.18
N LEU A 45 -58.02 15.07 -8.40
CA LEU A 45 -57.26 14.11 -9.20
C LEU A 45 -55.92 14.68 -9.65
N ASP A 46 -55.91 15.92 -10.13
CA ASP A 46 -54.69 16.61 -10.57
C ASP A 46 -53.74 16.85 -9.38
N LEU A 47 -54.25 17.24 -8.21
CA LEU A 47 -53.45 17.32 -6.99
C LEU A 47 -52.92 15.94 -6.58
N ALA A 48 -53.77 14.90 -6.63
CA ALA A 48 -53.35 13.54 -6.30
C ALA A 48 -52.29 13.02 -7.27
N GLU A 49 -52.37 13.31 -8.57
CA GLU A 49 -51.35 12.88 -9.53
C GLU A 49 -49.99 13.54 -9.28
N ARG A 50 -49.99 14.80 -8.81
CA ARG A 50 -48.76 15.55 -8.50
C ARG A 50 -48.16 15.20 -7.15
N GLU A 51 -48.99 15.06 -6.12
CA GLU A 51 -48.55 14.92 -4.72
C GLU A 51 -48.60 13.46 -4.21
N SER A 52 -49.20 12.52 -4.95
CA SER A 52 -49.27 11.13 -4.49
C SER A 52 -47.91 10.45 -4.55
N GLU A 53 -47.38 10.15 -3.37
CA GLU A 53 -46.15 9.37 -3.19
C GLU A 53 -46.22 8.02 -3.92
N SER A 54 -47.38 7.36 -3.92
CA SER A 54 -47.56 6.07 -4.60
C SER A 54 -47.38 6.17 -6.12
N VAL A 55 -47.85 7.26 -6.74
CA VAL A 55 -47.68 7.52 -8.17
C VAL A 55 -46.22 7.89 -8.46
N GLY A 56 -45.60 8.67 -7.58
CA GLY A 56 -44.16 8.95 -7.64
C GLY A 56 -43.33 7.65 -7.60
N LEU A 57 -43.61 6.76 -6.65
CA LEU A 57 -42.92 5.49 -6.50
C LEU A 57 -43.11 4.59 -7.73
N ALA A 58 -44.34 4.51 -8.26
CA ALA A 58 -44.62 3.75 -9.48
C ALA A 58 -43.79 4.27 -10.67
N ARG A 59 -43.65 5.60 -10.83
CA ARG A 59 -42.80 6.21 -11.87
C ARG A 59 -41.33 5.84 -11.67
N PHE A 60 -40.82 5.92 -10.43
CA PHE A 60 -39.45 5.52 -10.13
C PHE A 60 -39.18 4.04 -10.40
N GLU A 61 -40.14 3.16 -10.17
CA GLU A 61 -40.01 1.74 -10.50
C GLU A 61 -39.91 1.49 -12.02
N VAL A 62 -40.65 2.25 -12.82
CA VAL A 62 -40.53 2.22 -14.29
C VAL A 62 -39.12 2.66 -14.72
N ASP A 63 -38.64 3.80 -14.23
CA ASP A 63 -37.30 4.31 -14.55
C ASP A 63 -36.20 3.31 -14.14
N ARG A 64 -36.38 2.67 -12.97
CA ARG A 64 -35.47 1.61 -12.49
C ARG A 64 -35.49 0.40 -13.43
N ALA A 65 -36.66 -0.07 -13.84
CA ALA A 65 -36.81 -1.21 -14.74
C ALA A 65 -36.18 -0.93 -16.11
N GLU A 66 -36.34 0.29 -16.63
CA GLU A 66 -35.68 0.72 -17.87
C GLU A 66 -34.16 0.74 -17.74
N GLY A 67 -33.64 1.26 -16.63
CA GLY A 67 -32.21 1.22 -16.30
C GLY A 67 -31.67 -0.21 -16.25
N GLN A 68 -32.41 -1.14 -15.64
CA GLN A 68 -32.05 -2.56 -15.61
C GLN A 68 -32.05 -3.18 -17.00
N ARG A 69 -33.07 -2.90 -17.82
CA ARG A 69 -33.11 -3.35 -19.21
C ARG A 69 -31.92 -2.83 -20.02
N ARG A 70 -31.53 -1.56 -19.84
CA ARG A 70 -30.38 -0.96 -20.53
C ARG A 70 -29.07 -1.60 -20.10
N ARG A 71 -28.88 -1.86 -18.80
CA ARG A 71 -27.72 -2.60 -18.27
C ARG A 71 -27.66 -4.05 -18.78
N ALA A 72 -28.79 -4.75 -18.80
CA ALA A 72 -28.83 -6.11 -19.36
C ALA A 72 -28.43 -6.13 -20.83
N ARG A 73 -28.86 -5.12 -21.61
CA ARG A 73 -28.49 -4.97 -23.02
C ARG A 73 -27.05 -4.52 -23.25
N SER A 74 -26.42 -3.81 -22.31
CA SER A 74 -25.03 -3.36 -22.49
C SER A 74 -24.05 -4.53 -22.58
N GLY A 75 -24.42 -5.71 -22.06
CA GLY A 75 -23.65 -6.95 -22.22
C GLY A 75 -23.52 -7.44 -23.66
N TYR A 76 -24.36 -6.99 -24.59
CA TYR A 76 -24.24 -7.31 -26.02
C TYR A 76 -23.20 -6.46 -26.76
N PHE A 77 -22.68 -5.41 -26.12
CA PHE A 77 -21.77 -4.46 -26.73
C PHE A 77 -20.39 -4.53 -26.07
N PRO A 78 -19.30 -4.31 -26.84
CA PRO A 78 -17.96 -4.25 -26.27
C PRO A 78 -17.85 -3.10 -25.28
N GLN A 79 -17.11 -3.33 -24.20
CA GLN A 79 -16.76 -2.29 -23.23
C GLN A 79 -15.50 -1.57 -23.70
N LEU A 80 -15.52 -0.25 -23.71
CA LEU A 80 -14.35 0.57 -24.03
C LEU A 80 -13.84 1.21 -22.73
N SER A 81 -12.60 0.90 -22.37
CA SER A 81 -11.91 1.47 -21.21
C SER A 81 -10.52 1.95 -21.62
N GLY A 82 -10.08 3.08 -21.07
CA GLY A 82 -8.73 3.63 -21.29
C GLY A 82 -7.99 3.78 -19.97
N SER A 83 -6.71 3.40 -19.94
CA SER A 83 -5.84 3.58 -18.79
C SER A 83 -4.43 3.96 -19.25
N ALA A 84 -3.80 4.89 -18.54
CA ALA A 84 -2.40 5.26 -18.73
C ALA A 84 -1.68 5.17 -17.39
N SER A 85 -0.54 4.47 -17.36
CA SER A 85 0.29 4.33 -16.16
C SER A 85 1.75 4.58 -16.51
N PHE A 86 2.40 5.45 -15.74
CA PHE A 86 3.83 5.71 -15.84
C PHE A 86 4.48 5.40 -14.49
N GLN A 87 5.36 4.39 -14.48
CA GLN A 87 6.14 4.05 -13.29
C GLN A 87 7.62 4.27 -13.61
N ARG A 88 8.25 5.17 -12.86
CA ARG A 88 9.69 5.38 -12.92
C ARG A 88 10.34 4.66 -11.74
N THR A 89 11.07 3.59 -12.01
CA THR A 89 11.90 2.91 -11.00
C THR A 89 13.27 3.56 -10.94
N LEU A 90 13.79 3.80 -9.73
CA LEU A 90 15.18 4.21 -9.53
C LEU A 90 16.11 3.04 -9.87
N ARG A 91 17.32 3.33 -10.37
CA ARG A 91 18.32 2.28 -10.63
C ARG A 91 18.78 1.70 -9.29
N SER A 92 18.77 0.37 -9.19
CA SER A 92 19.29 -0.33 -8.01
C SER A 92 20.77 -0.01 -7.84
N GLN A 93 21.16 0.50 -6.66
CA GLN A 93 22.58 0.72 -6.30
C GLN A 93 23.40 -0.59 -6.34
N PHE A 94 22.72 -1.73 -6.36
CA PHE A 94 23.34 -3.06 -6.42
C PHE A 94 23.45 -3.61 -7.85
N SER A 95 22.98 -2.89 -8.87
CA SER A 95 23.07 -3.34 -10.27
C SER A 95 24.51 -3.45 -10.77
N THR A 96 25.42 -2.59 -10.27
CA THR A 96 26.85 -2.66 -10.56
C THR A 96 27.50 -3.93 -9.98
N LEU A 97 27.11 -4.33 -8.78
CA LEU A 97 27.63 -5.55 -8.13
C LEU A 97 27.17 -6.85 -8.81
N GLN A 98 26.08 -6.82 -9.58
CA GLN A 98 25.62 -7.95 -10.38
C GLN A 98 26.37 -8.05 -11.72
N ASP A 99 26.70 -6.92 -12.35
CA ASP A 99 27.48 -6.89 -13.60
C ASP A 99 28.96 -7.21 -13.35
N GLU A 100 29.48 -6.97 -12.14
CA GLU A 100 30.83 -7.36 -11.68
C GLU A 100 30.89 -8.81 -11.16
N GLY A 101 29.90 -9.63 -11.51
CA GLY A 101 29.90 -11.06 -11.27
C GLY A 101 30.85 -11.79 -12.23
N ALA A 102 32.16 -11.69 -11.97
CA ALA A 102 33.23 -12.67 -12.24
C ALA A 102 34.53 -11.99 -12.68
N ASP A 103 35.24 -11.34 -11.75
CA ASP A 103 36.71 -11.24 -11.85
C ASP A 103 37.31 -11.08 -10.44
N SER A 104 37.15 -12.11 -9.62
CA SER A 104 38.04 -12.34 -8.47
C SER A 104 39.30 -13.11 -8.89
N ALA A 105 39.64 -13.17 -10.18
CA ALA A 105 40.89 -13.72 -10.67
C ALA A 105 42.04 -12.68 -10.55
N VAL A 106 42.17 -12.05 -9.38
CA VAL A 106 43.50 -11.63 -8.93
C VAL A 106 44.22 -12.94 -8.65
N ALA A 107 45.26 -13.24 -9.42
CA ALA A 107 46.14 -14.36 -9.10
C ALA A 107 46.53 -14.22 -7.62
N PRO A 108 46.40 -15.28 -6.80
CA PRO A 108 46.75 -15.18 -5.40
C PRO A 108 48.16 -14.59 -5.29
N PRO A 109 48.39 -13.62 -4.38
CA PRO A 109 49.73 -13.09 -4.17
C PRO A 109 50.69 -14.26 -3.94
N PRO A 110 51.97 -14.16 -4.34
CA PRO A 110 52.92 -15.23 -4.10
C PRO A 110 52.98 -15.55 -2.61
N GLU A 111 52.35 -16.65 -2.21
CA GLU A 111 52.30 -17.07 -0.81
C GLU A 111 53.69 -17.57 -0.44
N CYS A 112 54.40 -16.82 0.39
CA CYS A 112 55.67 -17.28 0.94
C CYS A 112 55.43 -18.54 1.78
N ALA A 113 56.15 -19.61 1.43
CA ALA A 113 56.10 -20.83 2.22
C ALA A 113 56.54 -20.55 3.66
N ARG A 114 55.80 -21.07 4.63
CA ARG A 114 56.15 -20.95 6.05
C ARG A 114 57.53 -21.57 6.31
N PHE A 115 58.43 -20.82 6.94
CA PHE A 115 59.75 -21.32 7.30
C PHE A 115 59.66 -22.59 8.16
N ALA A 116 60.39 -23.64 7.76
CA ALA A 116 60.48 -24.92 8.47
C ALA A 116 61.93 -25.17 8.92
N PRO A 117 62.24 -25.08 10.23
CA PRO A 117 63.60 -25.27 10.73
C PRO A 117 64.14 -26.68 10.43
N ARG A 118 65.37 -26.75 9.90
CA ARG A 118 66.08 -28.02 9.61
C ARG A 118 67.37 -28.11 10.43
N PRO A 119 67.30 -28.60 11.69
CA PRO A 119 68.45 -28.57 12.60
C PRO A 119 69.55 -29.59 12.27
N GLY A 120 69.26 -30.58 11.41
CA GLY A 120 70.23 -31.60 10.98
C GLY A 120 71.15 -31.19 9.82
N LEU A 121 70.99 -29.97 9.29
CA LEU A 121 71.82 -29.42 8.21
C LEU A 121 73.04 -28.65 8.75
N THR A 122 73.99 -28.38 7.87
CA THR A 122 75.15 -27.52 8.18
C THR A 122 74.71 -26.09 8.46
N VAL A 123 75.58 -25.28 9.09
CA VAL A 123 75.24 -23.89 9.44
C VAL A 123 75.00 -23.04 8.19
N GLU A 124 75.85 -23.17 7.16
CA GLU A 124 75.66 -22.50 5.86
C GLU A 124 74.30 -22.80 5.22
N GLU A 125 73.89 -24.06 5.12
CA GLU A 125 72.61 -24.43 4.49
C GLU A 125 71.39 -23.91 5.28
N ARG A 126 71.56 -23.74 6.58
CA ARG A 126 70.53 -23.17 7.44
C ARG A 126 70.42 -21.65 7.26
N LEU A 127 71.53 -20.96 7.05
CA LEU A 127 71.56 -19.53 6.74
C LEU A 127 70.91 -19.26 5.39
N ASP A 128 71.27 -20.03 4.35
CA ASP A 128 70.71 -19.90 3.01
C ASP A 128 69.17 -20.09 2.99
N SER A 129 68.67 -21.08 3.74
CA SER A 129 67.23 -21.30 3.90
C SER A 129 66.51 -20.18 4.67
N LEU A 130 67.19 -19.48 5.58
CA LEU A 130 66.63 -18.35 6.31
C LEU A 130 66.58 -17.09 5.44
N GLU A 131 67.65 -16.84 4.68
CA GLU A 131 67.77 -15.71 3.75
C GLU A 131 66.71 -15.80 2.65
N SER A 132 66.55 -16.97 2.03
CA SER A 132 65.50 -17.21 1.02
C SER A 132 64.08 -16.96 1.53
N ALA A 133 63.80 -17.33 2.79
CA ALA A 133 62.48 -17.11 3.39
C ALA A 133 62.24 -15.62 3.70
N LEU A 134 63.27 -14.90 4.13
CA LEU A 134 63.22 -13.47 4.41
C LEU A 134 63.02 -12.67 3.11
N GLU A 135 63.73 -13.03 2.05
CA GLU A 135 63.70 -12.35 0.76
C GLU A 135 62.32 -12.46 0.08
N CYS A 136 61.61 -13.58 0.28
CA CYS A 136 60.23 -13.70 -0.14
C CYS A 136 59.31 -12.72 0.63
N VAL A 137 59.43 -12.67 1.96
CA VAL A 137 58.57 -11.83 2.80
C VAL A 137 58.84 -10.34 2.61
N SER A 138 60.09 -9.94 2.32
CA SER A 138 60.42 -8.55 2.04
C SER A 138 59.93 -8.06 0.68
N ASN A 139 59.82 -8.96 -0.30
CA ASN A 139 59.32 -8.64 -1.64
C ASN A 139 57.80 -8.77 -1.76
N ALA A 140 57.15 -9.44 -0.83
CA ALA A 140 55.71 -9.42 -0.69
C ALA A 140 55.30 -8.09 -0.02
N ASP A 141 54.68 -7.19 -0.77
CA ASP A 141 54.19 -5.93 -0.23
C ASP A 141 53.15 -6.22 0.88
N PRO A 142 53.39 -5.83 2.14
CA PRO A 142 52.45 -6.09 3.23
C PRO A 142 51.20 -5.19 3.15
N PHE A 143 51.16 -4.21 2.24
CA PHE A 143 50.05 -3.27 2.06
C PHE A 143 49.54 -3.14 0.62
N GLY A 144 50.14 -3.79 -0.37
CA GLY A 144 49.59 -3.93 -1.73
C GLY A 144 50.61 -4.06 -2.85
#